data_AF-A0AAJ1Z7V5-F1
#
_entry.id   AF-A0AAJ1Z7V5-F1
#
_cell.length_a   1.000
_cell.length_b   1.000
_cell.length_c   1.000
_cell.angle_alpha   90.00
_cell.angle_beta   90.00
_cell.angle_gamma   90.00
#
_symmetry.space_group_name_H-M   'P 1'
#
loop_
_entity.id
_entity.type
_entity.pdbx_description
1 polymer ?
#
loop_
_entity_poly.entity_id
_entity_poly.type
_entity_poly.pdbx_seq_one_letter_code
_entity_poly.pdbx_strand_id
1 'polypeptide(L)'
;MSLRVFEAAKYMIENSLTSGKIATVEEIEELQSKLMNLLPEWLTDLMRTTPLCASKIIWQEFLPSEDDDGMSLMLLLDKDEMIIETIEAVPGYAVFEKGYISIGYCLMKTGNPYFICIHEGEDPPVYRLVHDYGEETDEIIEHRELVADKFSNLLLASKVVEKDPYED
;
A
#
# COMPACT_ATOMS: atom_id res chain seq x y z
N MET A 1 -7.62 14.42 -8.27
CA MET A 1 -8.33 13.13 -8.04
C MET A 1 -8.13 12.23 -9.26
N SER A 2 -7.43 11.11 -9.08
CA SER A 2 -7.24 10.10 -10.13
C SER A 2 -8.50 9.26 -10.29
N LEU A 3 -9.27 9.51 -11.36
CA LEU A 3 -10.52 8.80 -11.62
C LEU A 3 -10.31 7.28 -11.69
N ARG A 4 -9.18 6.84 -12.28
CA ARG A 4 -8.87 5.43 -12.48
C ARG A 4 -8.60 4.68 -11.17
N VAL A 5 -7.82 5.27 -10.26
CA VAL A 5 -7.53 4.65 -8.95
C VAL A 5 -8.83 4.53 -8.14
N PHE A 6 -9.68 5.56 -8.19
CA PHE A 6 -10.97 5.53 -7.50
C PHE A 6 -11.92 4.46 -8.05
N GLU A 7 -12.06 4.36 -9.37
CA GLU A 7 -12.87 3.32 -10.02
C GLU A 7 -12.33 1.92 -9.70
N ALA A 8 -11.01 1.73 -9.69
CA ALA A 8 -10.38 0.46 -9.32
C ALA A 8 -10.63 0.07 -7.86
N ALA A 9 -10.48 1.02 -6.93
CA ALA A 9 -10.74 0.77 -5.51
C ALA A 9 -12.21 0.43 -5.26
N LYS A 10 -13.12 1.15 -5.91
CA LYS A 10 -14.56 0.86 -5.85
C LYS A 10 -14.87 -0.53 -6.42
N TYR A 11 -14.31 -0.87 -7.57
CA TYR A 11 -14.48 -2.19 -8.19
C TYR A 11 -13.97 -3.30 -7.25
N MET A 12 -12.79 -3.14 -6.65
CA MET A 12 -12.24 -4.10 -5.68
C MET A 12 -13.22 -4.35 -4.53
N ILE A 13 -13.75 -3.28 -3.93
CA ILE A 13 -14.67 -3.35 -2.79
C ILE A 13 -16.01 -3.96 -3.19
N GLU A 14 -16.58 -3.58 -4.33
CA GLU A 14 -17.86 -4.14 -4.83
C GLU A 14 -17.76 -5.63 -5.15
N ASN A 15 -16.56 -6.12 -5.52
CA ASN A 15 -16.28 -7.53 -5.77
C ASN A 15 -15.79 -8.30 -4.52
N SER A 16 -15.83 -7.66 -3.35
CA SER A 16 -15.41 -8.23 -2.07
C SER A 16 -16.61 -8.43 -1.15
N LEU A 17 -16.48 -9.35 -0.19
CA LEU A 17 -17.53 -9.59 0.82
C LEU A 17 -17.45 -8.62 2.00
N THR A 18 -16.34 -7.88 2.11
CA THR A 18 -16.04 -6.95 3.18
C THR A 18 -15.31 -5.72 2.63
N SER A 19 -15.13 -4.71 3.47
CA SER A 19 -14.39 -3.49 3.16
C SER A 19 -13.65 -3.00 4.41
N GLY A 20 -12.69 -2.09 4.21
CA GLY A 20 -12.03 -1.39 5.31
C GLY A 20 -12.88 -0.24 5.88
N LYS A 21 -12.19 0.74 6.46
CA LYS A 21 -12.78 2.01 6.92
C LYS A 21 -12.43 3.16 5.99
N ILE A 22 -13.25 4.21 6.02
CA ILE A 22 -12.88 5.53 5.49
C ILE A 22 -12.08 6.26 6.57
N ALA A 23 -11.07 7.03 6.15
CA ALA A 23 -10.34 7.91 7.06
C ALA A 23 -11.21 9.13 7.43
N THR A 24 -11.16 9.55 8.68
CA THR A 24 -11.78 10.80 9.13
C THR A 24 -11.00 12.02 8.65
N VAL A 25 -11.60 13.21 8.77
CA VAL A 25 -10.90 14.46 8.43
C VAL A 25 -9.71 14.65 9.37
N GLU A 26 -9.91 14.41 10.66
CA GLU A 26 -8.86 14.53 11.68
C GLU A 26 -7.72 13.54 11.42
N GLU A 27 -8.03 12.31 11.02
CA GLU A 27 -7.01 11.31 10.69
C GLU A 27 -6.13 11.78 9.52
N ILE A 28 -6.72 12.39 8.49
CA ILE A 28 -5.98 12.90 7.32
C ILE A 28 -5.18 14.16 7.66
N GLU A 29 -5.73 15.07 8.45
CA GLU A 29 -5.00 16.27 8.90
C GLU A 29 -3.76 15.90 9.72
N GLU A 30 -3.88 14.93 10.61
CA GLU A 30 -2.74 14.42 11.37
C GLU A 30 -1.72 13.72 10.46
N LEU A 31 -2.19 12.87 9.52
CA LEU A 31 -1.30 12.20 8.56
C LEU A 31 -0.53 13.20 7.70
N GLN A 32 -1.19 14.21 7.15
CA GLN A 32 -0.56 15.28 6.38
C GLN A 32 0.46 16.04 7.22
N SER A 33 0.11 16.39 8.46
CA SER A 33 1.02 17.09 9.36
C SER A 33 2.28 16.27 9.66
N LYS A 34 2.14 14.95 9.86
CA LYS A 34 3.27 14.05 10.17
C LYS A 34 4.15 13.81 8.95
N LEU A 35 3.56 13.71 7.77
CA LEU A 35 4.26 13.51 6.51
C LEU A 35 4.64 14.82 5.80
N MET A 36 4.81 15.91 6.55
CA MET A 36 5.27 17.22 6.06
C MET A 36 4.47 17.77 4.86
N ASN A 37 3.17 17.47 4.78
CA ASN A 37 2.26 17.78 3.67
C ASN A 37 2.69 17.21 2.30
N LEU A 38 3.47 16.12 2.30
CA LEU A 38 3.86 15.40 1.08
C LEU A 38 2.78 14.44 0.57
N LEU A 39 1.74 14.19 1.37
CA LEU A 39 0.66 13.27 1.00
C LEU A 39 -0.14 13.85 -0.19
N PRO A 40 -0.22 13.14 -1.34
CA PRO A 40 -0.92 13.65 -2.51
C PRO A 40 -2.43 13.80 -2.28
N GLU A 41 -3.05 14.82 -2.88
CA GLU A 41 -4.49 15.08 -2.78
C GLU A 41 -5.31 13.84 -3.19
N TRP A 42 -4.94 13.18 -4.29
CA TRP A 42 -5.65 11.99 -4.77
C TRP A 42 -5.65 10.84 -3.74
N LEU A 43 -4.59 10.69 -2.95
CA LEU A 43 -4.50 9.65 -1.92
C LEU A 43 -5.37 10.02 -0.72
N THR A 44 -5.35 11.29 -0.32
CA THR A 44 -6.21 11.81 0.75
C THR A 44 -7.69 11.67 0.40
N ASP A 45 -8.06 11.97 -0.85
CA ASP A 45 -9.41 11.81 -1.36
C ASP A 45 -9.82 10.34 -1.34
N LEU A 46 -8.95 9.45 -1.84
CA LEU A 46 -9.18 8.01 -1.87
C LEU A 46 -9.49 7.47 -0.46
N MET A 47 -8.64 7.78 0.52
CA MET A 47 -8.80 7.36 1.92
C MET A 47 -10.08 7.88 2.55
N ARG A 48 -10.52 9.10 2.22
CA ARG A 48 -11.73 9.72 2.80
C ARG A 48 -13.04 9.27 2.17
N THR A 49 -13.00 8.79 0.94
CA THR A 49 -14.20 8.53 0.13
C THR A 49 -14.43 7.05 -0.16
N THR A 50 -13.42 6.22 0.07
CA THR A 50 -13.45 4.79 -0.21
C THR A 50 -13.08 4.00 1.04
N PRO A 51 -13.85 2.97 1.44
CA PRO A 51 -13.55 2.19 2.64
C PRO A 51 -12.37 1.21 2.39
N LEU A 52 -11.15 1.74 2.25
CA LEU A 52 -9.93 0.97 1.97
C LEU A 52 -8.97 0.87 3.15
N CYS A 53 -9.00 1.81 4.09
CA CYS A 53 -8.01 1.88 5.15
C CYS A 53 -8.18 0.68 6.10
N ALA A 54 -7.07 0.16 6.62
CA ALA A 54 -7.03 -1.03 7.48
C ALA A 54 -7.71 -2.27 6.84
N SER A 55 -7.63 -2.42 5.51
CA SER A 55 -8.22 -3.57 4.81
C SER A 55 -7.15 -4.57 4.38
N LYS A 56 -7.43 -5.86 4.52
CA LYS A 56 -6.55 -6.92 4.02
C LYS A 56 -6.92 -7.20 2.57
N ILE A 57 -5.98 -7.05 1.64
CA ILE A 57 -6.21 -7.37 0.23
C ILE A 57 -5.35 -8.55 -0.20
N ILE A 58 -5.94 -9.42 -1.02
CA ILE A 58 -5.29 -10.58 -1.58
C ILE A 58 -5.33 -10.52 -3.11
N TRP A 59 -4.24 -10.90 -3.78
CA TRP A 59 -4.17 -11.00 -5.24
C TRP A 59 -3.24 -12.13 -5.67
N GLN A 60 -3.38 -12.55 -6.93
CA GLN A 60 -2.46 -13.51 -7.55
C GLN A 60 -1.21 -12.74 -8.04
N GLU A 61 -0.08 -12.87 -7.33
CA GLU A 61 1.18 -12.20 -7.71
C GLU A 61 1.98 -13.04 -8.71
N PHE A 62 2.02 -14.35 -8.50
CA PHE A 62 2.76 -15.30 -9.34
C PHE A 62 1.87 -16.42 -9.86
N LEU A 63 2.35 -17.19 -10.83
CA LEU A 63 1.66 -18.43 -11.21
C LEU A 63 1.80 -19.46 -10.07
N PRO A 64 0.72 -20.19 -9.72
CA PRO A 64 0.78 -21.25 -8.73
C PRO A 64 1.82 -22.33 -9.11
N SER A 65 2.50 -22.86 -8.10
CA SER A 65 3.44 -23.98 -8.17
C SER A 65 3.00 -25.11 -7.22
N GLU A 66 3.80 -26.18 -7.10
CA GLU A 66 3.46 -27.31 -6.22
C GLU A 66 3.46 -26.92 -4.72
N ASP A 67 4.32 -25.98 -4.32
CA ASP A 67 4.55 -25.60 -2.92
C ASP A 67 4.02 -24.21 -2.55
N ASP A 68 3.53 -23.46 -3.54
CA ASP A 68 3.13 -22.05 -3.39
C ASP A 68 1.94 -21.76 -4.31
N ASP A 69 0.85 -21.24 -3.76
CA ASP A 69 -0.34 -20.87 -4.53
C ASP A 69 -0.14 -19.56 -5.33
N GLY A 70 1.00 -18.89 -5.15
CA GLY A 70 1.38 -17.66 -5.85
C GLY A 70 0.57 -16.43 -5.43
N MET A 71 -0.20 -16.54 -4.34
CA MET A 71 -1.01 -15.44 -3.82
C MET A 71 -0.18 -14.55 -2.90
N SER A 72 -0.56 -13.28 -2.85
CA SER A 72 0.01 -12.32 -1.91
C SER A 72 -1.06 -11.64 -1.08
N LEU A 73 -0.75 -11.41 0.19
CA LEU A 73 -1.62 -10.77 1.17
C LEU A 73 -0.95 -9.51 1.74
N MET A 74 -1.65 -8.39 1.63
CA MET A 74 -1.20 -7.08 2.11
C MET A 74 -2.27 -6.45 3.01
N LEU A 75 -1.84 -5.84 4.10
CA LEU A 75 -2.65 -4.86 4.83
C LEU A 75 -2.52 -3.51 4.14
N LEU A 76 -3.60 -2.96 3.59
CA LEU A 76 -3.67 -1.54 3.26
C LEU A 76 -3.73 -0.74 4.56
N LEU A 77 -2.77 0.17 4.74
CA LEU A 77 -2.53 0.85 6.00
C LEU A 77 -3.61 1.90 6.31
N ASP A 78 -3.87 2.14 7.59
CA ASP A 78 -4.53 3.35 8.04
C ASP A 78 -3.52 4.44 8.41
N LYS A 79 -4.00 5.56 8.94
CA LYS A 79 -3.16 6.69 9.36
C LYS A 79 -1.99 6.25 10.26
N ASP A 80 -2.27 5.50 11.32
CA ASP A 80 -1.26 5.18 12.34
C ASP A 80 -0.17 4.30 11.74
N GLU A 81 -0.56 3.26 10.99
CA GLU A 81 0.43 2.40 10.36
C GLU A 81 1.18 3.10 9.22
N MET A 82 0.53 3.98 8.45
CA MET A 82 1.22 4.79 7.43
C MET A 82 2.30 5.67 8.04
N ILE A 83 2.05 6.29 9.20
CA ILE A 83 3.06 7.09 9.91
C ILE A 83 4.25 6.20 10.30
N ILE A 84 3.99 5.07 10.95
CA ILE A 84 5.04 4.16 11.41
C ILE A 84 5.87 3.67 10.22
N GLU A 85 5.22 3.08 9.22
CA GLU A 85 5.89 2.45 8.08
C GLU A 85 6.56 3.46 7.14
N THR A 86 6.17 4.73 7.16
CA THR A 86 6.77 5.76 6.29
C THR A 86 7.90 6.53 6.96
N ILE A 87 7.79 6.87 8.26
CA ILE A 87 8.75 7.78 8.90
C ILE A 87 9.37 7.26 10.21
N GLU A 88 8.95 6.10 10.73
CA GLU A 88 9.49 5.55 11.98
C GLU A 88 10.24 4.21 11.78
N ALA A 89 9.94 3.48 10.69
CA ALA A 89 10.53 2.18 10.38
C ALA A 89 11.41 2.21 9.12
N VAL A 90 12.44 1.35 9.10
CA VAL A 90 13.20 0.99 7.89
C VAL A 90 12.34 0.04 7.06
N PRO A 91 12.24 0.19 5.73
CA PRO A 91 12.97 1.12 4.88
C PRO A 91 12.37 2.53 4.78
N GLY A 92 11.15 2.75 5.29
CA GLY A 92 10.38 3.98 5.08
C GLY A 92 11.14 5.27 5.31
N TYR A 93 11.65 5.51 6.53
CA TYR A 93 12.28 6.81 6.81
C TYR A 93 13.53 7.07 5.97
N ALA A 94 14.22 6.02 5.51
CA ALA A 94 15.40 6.13 4.66
C ALA A 94 15.04 6.60 3.24
N VAL A 95 13.84 6.27 2.74
CA VAL A 95 13.38 6.64 1.40
C VAL A 95 12.36 7.79 1.38
N PHE A 96 11.90 8.24 2.55
CA PHE A 96 10.88 9.28 2.68
C PHE A 96 11.27 10.60 1.98
N GLU A 97 12.53 11.04 2.13
CA GLU A 97 13.02 12.25 1.47
C GLU A 97 13.08 12.14 -0.07
N LYS A 98 12.99 10.92 -0.60
CA LYS A 98 12.89 10.65 -2.05
C LYS A 98 11.44 10.56 -2.54
N GLY A 99 10.46 10.84 -1.67
CA GLY A 99 9.04 10.87 -2.01
C GLY A 99 8.33 9.52 -1.92
N TYR A 100 8.93 8.53 -1.27
CA TYR A 100 8.29 7.24 -1.05
C TYR A 100 7.37 7.29 0.18
N ILE A 101 6.13 6.83 0.02
CA ILE A 101 5.13 6.73 1.08
C ILE A 101 4.64 5.29 1.14
N SER A 102 4.63 4.70 2.34
CA SER A 102 4.12 3.35 2.55
C SER A 102 2.60 3.36 2.47
N ILE A 103 2.04 2.45 1.68
CA ILE A 103 0.59 2.26 1.51
C ILE A 103 0.13 0.88 1.99
N GLY A 104 1.08 -0.02 2.26
CA GLY A 104 0.76 -1.38 2.63
C GLY A 104 1.88 -2.09 3.36
N TYR A 105 1.52 -3.17 4.05
CA TYR A 105 2.47 -4.05 4.72
C TYR A 105 2.17 -5.52 4.37
N CYS A 106 3.20 -6.31 4.07
CA CYS A 106 3.03 -7.72 3.76
C CYS A 106 2.60 -8.50 5.02
N LEU A 107 1.44 -9.13 4.97
CA LEU A 107 0.94 -9.98 6.07
C LEU A 107 1.47 -11.41 6.00
N MET A 108 2.18 -11.75 4.93
CA MET A 108 2.86 -13.05 4.81
C MET A 108 4.29 -12.99 5.38
N LYS A 109 5.03 -14.09 5.23
CA LYS A 109 6.33 -14.32 5.89
C LYS A 109 7.43 -13.29 5.64
N THR A 110 7.32 -12.43 4.63
CA THR A 110 8.40 -11.48 4.30
C THR A 110 8.41 -10.25 5.21
N GLY A 111 7.22 -9.81 5.67
CA GLY A 111 7.08 -8.55 6.41
C GLY A 111 7.50 -7.30 5.63
N ASN A 112 7.76 -7.38 4.33
CA ASN A 112 8.24 -6.21 3.58
C ASN A 112 7.10 -5.22 3.26
N PRO A 113 7.29 -3.91 3.51
CA PRO A 113 6.29 -2.90 3.20
C PRO A 113 6.20 -2.53 1.71
N TYR A 114 5.03 -2.02 1.32
CA TYR A 114 4.68 -1.63 -0.02
C TYR A 114 4.54 -0.11 -0.14
N PHE A 115 5.20 0.47 -1.13
CA PHE A 115 5.32 1.91 -1.31
C PHE A 115 4.86 2.37 -2.68
N ILE A 116 4.47 3.63 -2.72
CA ILE A 116 4.35 4.44 -3.94
C ILE A 116 5.37 5.58 -3.89
N CYS A 117 5.79 6.10 -5.04
CA CYS A 117 6.55 7.35 -5.12
C CYS A 117 5.65 8.48 -5.59
N ILE A 118 5.52 9.55 -4.80
CA ILE A 118 4.65 10.70 -5.10
C ILE A 118 5.09 11.50 -6.34
N HIS A 119 6.33 11.28 -6.80
CA HIS A 119 6.87 11.91 -8.01
C HIS A 119 6.48 11.17 -9.30
N GLU A 120 5.79 10.02 -9.19
CA GLU A 120 5.40 9.18 -10.34
C GLU A 120 3.93 9.34 -10.77
N GLY A 121 3.26 10.39 -10.27
CA GLY A 121 1.92 10.80 -10.68
C GLY A 121 0.79 10.26 -9.80
N GLU A 122 -0.46 10.40 -10.26
CA GLU A 122 -1.66 10.06 -9.47
C GLU A 122 -2.12 8.60 -9.59
N ASP A 123 -1.41 7.80 -10.38
CA ASP A 123 -1.56 6.34 -10.48
C ASP A 123 -0.15 5.78 -10.61
N PRO A 124 0.66 5.86 -9.54
CA PRO A 124 2.05 5.46 -9.57
C PRO A 124 2.18 3.94 -9.58
N PRO A 125 3.34 3.39 -9.97
CA PRO A 125 3.68 2.00 -9.68
C PRO A 125 3.66 1.73 -8.17
N VAL A 126 3.49 0.45 -7.81
CA VAL A 126 3.63 -0.04 -6.44
C VAL A 126 4.89 -0.86 -6.35
N TYR A 127 5.71 -0.56 -5.34
CA TYR A 127 6.96 -1.24 -5.06
C TYR A 127 6.91 -1.96 -3.73
N ARG A 128 7.57 -3.11 -3.64
CA ARG A 128 7.92 -3.75 -2.37
C ARG A 128 9.37 -3.39 -2.05
N LEU A 129 9.60 -2.81 -0.87
CA LEU A 129 10.94 -2.45 -0.40
C LEU A 129 11.41 -3.48 0.61
N VAL A 130 12.56 -4.11 0.33
CA VAL A 130 13.08 -5.23 1.14
C VAL A 130 13.88 -4.70 2.33
N HIS A 131 13.59 -5.18 3.54
CA HIS A 131 14.29 -4.76 4.76
C HIS A 131 15.80 -5.06 4.75
N ASP A 132 16.23 -6.08 4.00
CA ASP A 132 17.62 -6.56 3.97
C ASP A 132 18.63 -5.53 3.45
N TYR A 133 18.18 -4.48 2.76
CA TYR A 133 19.04 -3.38 2.27
C TYR A 133 19.32 -2.32 3.35
N GLY A 134 18.82 -2.50 4.57
CA GLY A 134 19.11 -1.62 5.70
C GLY A 134 18.61 -0.20 5.45
N GLU A 135 19.45 0.79 5.76
CA GLU A 135 19.09 2.22 5.74
C GLU A 135 19.68 3.00 4.54
N GLU A 136 20.39 2.32 3.64
CA GLU A 136 21.05 2.97 2.51
C GLU A 136 20.02 3.28 1.42
N THR A 137 19.55 4.54 1.36
CA THR A 137 18.48 5.00 0.46
C THR A 137 18.64 4.53 -0.98
N ASP A 138 19.83 4.68 -1.56
CA ASP A 138 20.07 4.36 -2.96
C ASP A 138 20.05 2.84 -3.20
N GLU A 139 20.56 2.03 -2.26
CA GLU A 139 20.53 0.57 -2.33
C GLU A 139 19.09 0.03 -2.21
N ILE A 140 18.30 0.57 -1.28
CA ILE A 140 16.88 0.22 -1.11
C ILE A 140 16.12 0.51 -2.40
N ILE A 141 16.33 1.70 -2.99
CA ILE A 141 15.63 2.11 -4.20
C ILE A 141 16.09 1.27 -5.39
N GLU A 142 17.39 1.03 -5.56
CA GLU A 142 17.94 0.22 -6.66
C GLU A 142 17.36 -1.20 -6.68
N HIS A 143 17.16 -1.79 -5.51
CA HIS A 143 16.69 -3.17 -5.36
C HIS A 143 15.20 -3.31 -5.08
N ARG A 144 14.42 -2.24 -5.19
CA ARG A 144 12.96 -2.30 -5.03
C ARG A 144 12.33 -3.25 -6.04
N GLU A 145 11.33 -4.00 -5.58
CA GLU A 145 10.63 -4.96 -6.42
C GLU A 145 9.36 -4.31 -6.98
N LEU A 146 9.15 -4.37 -8.29
CA LEU A 146 7.92 -3.88 -8.91
C LEU A 146 6.79 -4.89 -8.67
N VAL A 147 5.75 -4.48 -7.95
CA VAL A 147 4.57 -5.30 -7.64
C VAL A 147 3.47 -5.07 -8.67
N ALA A 148 3.22 -3.80 -9.01
CA ALA A 148 2.32 -3.41 -10.08
C ALA A 148 2.85 -2.16 -10.78
N ASP A 149 2.73 -2.11 -12.10
CA ASP A 149 3.07 -0.94 -12.91
C ASP A 149 2.16 0.27 -12.65
N LYS A 150 0.98 0.02 -12.07
CA LYS A 150 -0.01 1.01 -11.63
C LYS A 150 -0.72 0.54 -10.36
N PHE A 151 -0.94 1.47 -9.42
CA PHE A 151 -1.71 1.19 -8.21
C PHE A 151 -3.14 0.74 -8.54
N SER A 152 -3.76 1.35 -9.54
CA SER A 152 -5.07 0.91 -10.02
C SER A 152 -5.08 -0.54 -10.52
N ASN A 153 -3.99 -1.02 -11.14
CA ASN A 153 -3.91 -2.41 -11.61
C ASN A 153 -3.82 -3.40 -10.43
N LEU A 154 -3.09 -3.05 -9.37
CA LEU A 154 -3.07 -3.86 -8.14
C LEU A 154 -4.48 -3.98 -7.56
N LEU A 155 -5.18 -2.86 -7.41
CA LEU A 155 -6.55 -2.84 -6.86
C LEU A 155 -7.53 -3.66 -7.72
N LEU A 156 -7.48 -3.54 -9.05
CA LEU A 156 -8.33 -4.31 -9.97
C LEU A 156 -8.09 -5.82 -9.90
N ALA A 157 -6.85 -6.24 -9.62
CA ALA A 157 -6.48 -7.65 -9.47
C ALA A 157 -6.77 -8.21 -8.07
N SER A 158 -7.08 -7.33 -7.11
CA SER A 158 -7.20 -7.68 -5.70
C SER A 158 -8.65 -7.91 -5.26
N LYS A 159 -8.79 -8.55 -4.09
CA LYS A 159 -10.04 -8.62 -3.32
C LYS A 159 -9.76 -8.36 -1.85
N VAL A 160 -10.71 -7.75 -1.15
CA VAL A 160 -10.65 -7.58 0.30
C VAL A 160 -11.10 -8.88 0.99
N VAL A 161 -10.32 -9.32 1.98
CA VAL A 161 -10.59 -10.51 2.79
C VAL A 161 -10.78 -10.13 4.26
N GLU A 162 -11.67 -10.84 4.95
CA GLU A 162 -11.98 -10.58 6.38
C GLU A 162 -10.90 -11.15 7.31
N LYS A 163 -10.33 -12.30 6.94
CA LYS A 163 -9.31 -13.02 7.70
C LYS A 163 -8.14 -13.34 6.80
N ASP A 164 -6.97 -13.49 7.42
CA ASP A 164 -5.83 -14.07 6.73
C ASP A 164 -6.17 -15.53 6.41
N PRO A 165 -6.23 -15.94 5.13
CA PRO A 165 -6.54 -17.32 4.77
C PRO A 165 -5.41 -18.30 5.15
N TYR A 166 -4.26 -17.80 5.60
CA TYR A 166 -3.10 -18.57 6.03
C TYR A 166 -2.91 -18.59 7.56
N GLU A 167 -3.76 -17.90 8.32
CA GLU A 167 -3.83 -18.01 9.79
C GLU A 167 -4.95 -19.00 10.19
N ASP A 168 -4.61 -19.99 11.03
CA ASP A 168 -5.54 -21.00 11.58
C ASP A 168 -6.50 -20.43 12.65
#